data_AF-A0A5U8JIT4-F1
#
_entry.id   AF-A0A5U8JIT4-F1
#
_cell.length_a   1.000
_cell.length_b   1.000
_cell.length_c   1.000
_cell.angle_alpha   90.00
_cell.angle_beta   90.00
_cell.angle_gamma   90.00
#
_symmetry.space_group_name_H-M   'P 1'
#
loop_
_entity.id
_entity.type
_entity.pdbx_description
1 polymer ?
#
loop_
_entity_poly.entity_id
_entity_poly.type
_entity_poly.pdbx_seq_one_letter_code
_entity_poly.pdbx_strand_id
1 'polypeptide(L)'
;MSLDNSLFSRPNFWIPAIIKIFAIYAFYVHLGMNTFVATILAVVFCFVPIVSEGLFIAGAIYGWHIEWYYAVIILIVISGFRYRGIYW
;
A
#
# COMPACT_ATOMS: atom_id res chain seq x y z
N MET A 1 -5.28 -21.47 -13.63
CA MET A 1 -5.12 -20.00 -13.73
C MET A 1 -3.66 -19.71 -13.99
N SER A 2 -3.28 -19.41 -15.23
CA SER A 2 -1.97 -18.79 -15.49
C SER A 2 -2.01 -17.41 -14.84
N LEU A 3 -1.09 -17.14 -13.91
CA LEU A 3 -0.81 -15.78 -13.48
C LEU A 3 -0.41 -15.00 -14.72
N ASP A 4 -1.31 -14.14 -15.18
CA ASP A 4 -1.10 -13.34 -16.37
C ASP A 4 0.06 -12.37 -16.06
N ASN A 5 1.26 -12.70 -16.51
CA ASN A 5 2.48 -11.91 -16.27
C ASN A 5 2.34 -10.45 -16.76
N SER A 6 1.33 -10.19 -17.59
CA SER A 6 0.93 -8.87 -18.04
C SER A 6 0.44 -7.94 -16.91
N LEU A 7 -0.03 -8.46 -15.77
CA LEU A 7 -0.42 -7.63 -14.61
C LEU A 7 0.80 -6.96 -13.96
N PHE A 8 1.90 -7.70 -13.81
CA PHE A 8 3.13 -7.22 -13.18
C PHE A 8 3.95 -6.29 -14.09
N SER A 9 3.58 -6.09 -15.35
CA SER A 9 4.21 -5.09 -16.21
C SER A 9 3.43 -3.77 -16.28
N ARG A 10 2.19 -3.73 -15.75
CA ARG A 10 1.31 -2.55 -15.83
C ARG A 10 1.70 -1.50 -14.77
N PRO A 11 1.91 -0.23 -15.14
CA PRO A 11 2.12 0.87 -14.18
C PRO A 11 0.99 1.00 -13.15
N ASN A 12 -0.25 0.68 -13.57
CA ASN A 12 -1.44 0.71 -12.72
C ASN A 12 -1.40 -0.31 -11.57
N PHE A 13 -0.50 -1.30 -11.64
CA PHE A 13 -0.25 -2.22 -10.53
C PHE A 13 0.78 -1.65 -9.55
N TRP A 14 1.91 -1.14 -10.07
CA TRP A 14 3.04 -0.70 -9.24
C TRP A 14 2.83 0.63 -8.53
N ILE A 15 2.17 1.61 -9.15
CA ILE A 15 1.95 2.93 -8.52
C ILE A 15 1.16 2.79 -7.21
N PRO A 16 -0.01 2.10 -7.17
CA PRO A 16 -0.70 1.79 -5.92
C PRO A 16 0.15 1.05 -4.89
N ALA A 17 0.95 0.06 -5.32
CA ALA A 17 1.78 -0.73 -4.43
C ALA A 17 2.87 0.13 -3.78
N ILE A 18 3.54 0.99 -4.54
CA ILE A 18 4.60 1.88 -4.04
C ILE A 18 4.04 2.86 -3.01
N ILE A 19 2.88 3.48 -3.28
CA ILE A 19 2.22 4.39 -2.34
C ILE A 19 1.90 3.66 -1.03
N LYS A 20 1.39 2.42 -1.11
CA LYS A 20 1.16 1.59 0.07
C LYS A 20 2.44 1.26 0.84
N ILE A 21 3.52 0.89 0.15
CA ILE A 21 4.82 0.59 0.76
C ILE A 21 5.30 1.79 1.57
N PHE A 22 5.28 3.01 1.02
CA PHE A 22 5.75 4.19 1.74
C PHE A 22 4.89 4.53 2.97
N ALA A 23 3.57 4.36 2.90
CA ALA A 23 2.69 4.61 4.04
C ALA A 23 2.96 3.59 5.16
N ILE A 24 2.99 2.30 4.82
CA ILE A 24 3.24 1.21 5.78
C ILE A 24 4.66 1.33 6.37
N TYR A 25 5.65 1.72 5.57
CA TYR A 25 6.99 2.03 6.04
C TYR A 25 6.96 3.15 7.08
N ALA A 26 6.28 4.27 6.78
CA ALA A 26 6.19 5.40 7.69
C ALA A 26 5.49 5.01 9.00
N PHE A 27 4.49 4.12 8.97
CA PHE A 27 3.90 3.55 10.18
C PHE A 27 4.92 2.81 11.04
N TYR A 28 5.70 1.89 10.47
CA TYR A 28 6.67 1.12 11.23
C TYR A 28 7.82 1.99 11.77
N VAL A 29 8.26 2.99 11.00
CA VAL A 29 9.23 3.99 11.49
C VAL A 29 8.64 4.80 12.64
N HIS A 30 7.36 5.18 12.57
CA HIS A 30 6.66 5.86 13.66
C HIS A 30 6.62 5.01 14.95
N LEU A 31 6.50 3.70 14.82
CA LEU A 31 6.59 2.76 15.96
C LEU A 31 8.02 2.59 16.51
N GLY A 32 9.01 3.33 15.99
CA GLY A 32 10.41 3.25 16.42
C GLY A 32 11.16 2.04 15.88
N MET A 33 10.63 1.35 14.86
CA MET A 33 11.33 0.22 14.26
C MET A 33 12.54 0.69 13.45
N ASN A 34 13.57 -0.16 13.40
CA ASN A 34 14.72 0.07 12.53
C ASN A 34 14.28 0.15 11.05
N THR A 35 14.87 1.07 10.30
CA THR A 35 14.53 1.36 8.90
C THR A 35 14.62 0.13 8.00
N PHE A 36 15.60 -0.75 8.21
CA PHE A 36 15.75 -1.98 7.44
C PHE A 36 14.57 -2.93 7.65
N VAL A 37 14.21 -3.18 8.91
CA VAL A 37 13.08 -4.07 9.26
C VAL A 37 11.75 -3.46 8.80
N ALA A 38 11.56 -2.16 9.02
CA ALA A 38 10.38 -1.42 8.55
C ALA A 38 10.19 -1.56 7.04
N THR A 39 11.29 -1.49 6.27
CA THR A 39 11.25 -1.64 4.81
C THR A 39 10.82 -3.06 4.40
N ILE A 40 11.41 -4.09 5.01
CA ILE A 40 11.05 -5.49 4.71
C ILE A 40 9.57 -5.73 5.01
N LEU A 41 9.10 -5.31 6.19
CA LEU A 41 7.70 -5.48 6.58
C LEU A 41 6.76 -4.70 5.66
N ALA A 42 7.12 -3.48 5.26
CA ALA A 42 6.30 -2.69 4.35
C ALA A 42 6.13 -3.38 2.97
N VAL A 43 7.21 -3.93 2.43
CA VAL A 43 7.17 -4.67 1.15
C VAL A 43 6.31 -5.92 1.29
N VAL A 44 6.51 -6.73 2.33
CA VAL A 44 5.75 -7.97 2.55
C VAL A 44 4.26 -7.68 2.77
N PHE A 45 3.94 -6.79 3.70
CA PHE A 45 2.56 -6.53 4.08
C PHE A 45 1.77 -5.76 3.02
N CYS A 46 2.42 -5.01 2.13
CA CYS A 46 1.75 -4.32 1.02
C CYS A 46 0.93 -5.27 0.12
N PHE A 47 1.37 -6.53 -0.03
CA PHE A 47 0.69 -7.51 -0.87
C PHE A 47 -0.34 -8.36 -0.10
N VAL A 48 -0.37 -8.27 1.23
CA VAL A 48 -1.39 -8.94 2.05
C VAL A 48 -2.69 -8.13 1.96
N PRO A 49 -3.79 -8.72 1.42
CA PRO A 49 -5.09 -8.04 1.36
C PRO A 49 -5.58 -7.67 2.76
N ILE A 50 -6.53 -6.73 2.89
CA ILE A 50 -7.12 -6.23 4.16
C ILE A 50 -6.08 -5.62 5.13
N VAL A 51 -5.06 -6.38 5.54
CA VAL A 51 -3.92 -5.96 6.35
C VAL A 51 -3.20 -4.77 5.73
N SER A 52 -2.87 -4.83 4.42
CA SER A 52 -2.24 -3.68 3.75
C SER A 52 -3.10 -2.41 3.76
N GLU A 53 -4.42 -2.55 3.80
CA GLU A 53 -5.37 -1.43 3.77
C GLU A 53 -5.46 -0.77 5.14
N GLY A 54 -5.56 -1.58 6.20
CA GLY A 54 -5.49 -1.09 7.58
C GLY A 54 -4.15 -0.45 7.90
N LEU A 55 -3.04 -1.09 7.52
CA LEU A 55 -1.69 -0.53 7.72
C LEU A 55 -1.43 0.70 6.86
N PHE A 56 -2.01 0.79 5.66
CA PHE A 56 -1.96 2.01 4.86
C PHE A 56 -2.65 3.17 5.58
N ILE A 57 -3.87 2.97 6.11
CA ILE A 57 -4.60 4.02 6.85
C ILE A 57 -3.79 4.43 8.09
N ALA A 58 -3.29 3.46 8.86
CA ALA A 58 -2.45 3.73 10.03
C ALA A 58 -1.19 4.52 9.63
N GLY A 59 -0.53 4.13 8.54
CA GLY A 59 0.66 4.81 8.03
C GLY A 59 0.41 6.21 7.50
N ALA A 60 -0.72 6.44 6.82
CA ALA A 60 -1.10 7.76 6.37
C ALA A 60 -1.40 8.70 7.55
N ILE A 61 -2.06 8.20 8.60
CA ILE A 61 -2.41 9.00 9.78
C ILE A 61 -1.19 9.25 10.68
N TYR A 62 -0.49 8.18 11.08
CA TYR A 62 0.58 8.27 12.07
C TYR A 62 1.94 8.60 11.46
N GLY A 63 2.21 8.14 10.24
CA GLY A 63 3.47 8.35 9.53
C GLY A 63 3.50 9.61 8.67
N TRP A 64 2.41 9.92 7.97
CA TRP A 64 2.31 11.10 7.08
C TRP A 64 1.50 12.26 7.65
N HIS A 65 0.88 12.08 8.82
CA HIS A 65 0.05 13.10 9.46
C HIS A 65 -1.12 13.60 8.58
N ILE A 66 -1.68 12.71 7.77
CA ILE A 66 -2.85 12.99 6.94
C ILE A 66 -4.14 12.69 7.73
N GLU A 67 -5.16 13.53 7.56
CA GLU A 67 -6.46 13.28 8.19
C GLU A 67 -7.12 11.98 7.68
N TRP A 68 -7.85 11.30 8.57
CA TRP A 68 -8.35 9.95 8.32
C TRP A 68 -9.22 9.85 7.05
N TYR A 69 -10.03 10.87 6.76
CA TYR A 69 -10.91 10.85 5.59
C TYR A 69 -10.13 11.01 4.28
N TYR A 70 -9.03 11.75 4.25
CA TYR A 70 -8.14 11.82 3.09
C TYR A 70 -7.41 10.50 2.86
N ALA A 71 -6.96 9.83 3.94
CA ALA A 71 -6.37 8.50 3.84
C ALA A 71 -7.36 7.49 3.22
N VAL A 72 -8.62 7.51 3.65
CA VAL A 72 -9.68 6.65 3.07
C VAL A 72 -9.91 6.96 1.59
N ILE A 73 -9.96 8.23 1.18
CA ILE A 73 -10.13 8.62 -0.23
C ILE A 73 -8.97 8.09 -1.09
N ILE A 74 -7.72 8.29 -0.64
CA ILE A 74 -6.54 7.77 -1.36
C ILE A 74 -6.62 6.25 -1.49
N LEU A 75 -7.00 5.55 -0.41
CA LEU A 75 -7.15 4.11 -0.40
C LEU A 75 -8.20 3.62 -1.42
N ILE A 76 -9.34 4.30 -1.52
CA ILE A 76 -10.38 3.98 -2.51
C ILE A 76 -9.85 4.18 -3.93
N VAL A 77 -9.15 5.28 -4.19
CA VAL A 77 -8.59 5.61 -5.51
C VAL A 77 -7.57 4.54 -5.94
N ILE A 78 -6.60 4.21 -5.08
CA ILE A 78 -5.56 3.23 -5.41
C ILE A 78 -6.11 1.80 -5.53
N SER A 79 -7.13 1.44 -4.73
CA SER A 79 -7.84 0.16 -4.85
C SER A 79 -8.66 0.10 -6.13
N GLY A 80 -9.30 1.20 -6.54
CA GLY A 80 -10.01 1.32 -7.81
C GLY A 80 -9.11 1.07 -9.03
N PHE A 81 -7.87 1.60 -9.02
CA PHE A 81 -6.88 1.29 -10.06
C PHE A 81 -6.48 -0.18 -10.08
N ARG A 82 -6.31 -0.81 -8.91
CA ARG A 82 -5.97 -2.22 -8.79
C ARG A 82 -7.08 -3.13 -9.31
N TYR A 83 -8.34 -2.88 -8.94
CA TYR A 83 -9.46 -3.71 -9.38
C TYR A 83 -9.77 -3.52 -10.86
N ARG A 84 -9.68 -2.29 -11.41
CA ARG A 84 -9.88 -2.08 -12.87
C ARG A 84 -8.85 -2.80 -13.72
N GLY A 85 -7.63 -3.01 -13.23
CA GLY A 85 -6.60 -3.79 -13.93
C GLY A 85 -6.80 -5.32 -13.89
N ILE A 86 -7.64 -5.86 -12.99
CA ILE A 86 -7.93 -7.29 -12.85
C ILE A 86 -9.09 -7.74 -13.76
N TYR A 87 -10.01 -6.83 -14.10
CA TYR A 87 -11.21 -7.13 -14.89
C TYR A 87 -11.11 -6.70 -16.38
N TRP A 88 -9.92 -6.29 -16.85
CA TRP A 88 -9.62 -5.91 -18.24
C TRP A 88 -8.37 -6.60 -18.77
#